data_AF-A0A7X7H9D9-F1
#
_entry.id   AF-A0A7X7H9D9-F1
#
_cell.length_a   1.000
_cell.length_b   1.000
_cell.length_c   1.000
_cell.angle_alpha   90.00
_cell.angle_beta   90.00
_cell.angle_gamma   90.00
#
_symmetry.space_group_name_H-M   'P 1'
#
loop_
_entity.id
_entity.type
_entity.pdbx_description
1 polymer ?
#
loop_
_entity_poly.entity_id
_entity_poly.type
_entity_poly.pdbx_seq_one_letter_code
_entity_poly.pdbx_strand_id
1 'polypeptide(L)'
;MKKTNLILIALMALIFVSCSEDETTMSMPKDNAIEFGTYLGRDAQTRASVLTTKTMATDGFGVFAYYTDQVKWDEYSSKGTANFMDNLKVTSKTNGATWTYSPIKYWPNNDGAMVTFLAYAPWVEGKTITEEAKVNFKVENSIKAQTDLVWNTENHIDAKKDKLSGNVNFKFNHALARIGLKLEAAVDKVDAGGRLDKNTTITVNSVTLGSTLKDSIEVKQFYTGGTLDLTKTTAVWDPVEGMQAFVFNTTNGNLQNNVIKGASHINAKQLNTDDSYLMV
;
A
#
# COMPACT_ATOMS: atom_id res chain seq x y z
N MET A 1 36.62 -56.62 18.75
CA MET A 1 36.29 -57.39 17.53
C MET A 1 35.69 -56.45 16.49
N LYS A 2 36.25 -56.51 15.26
CA LYS A 2 35.78 -56.15 13.90
C LYS A 2 34.78 -54.99 13.67
N LYS A 3 35.25 -54.04 12.85
CA LYS A 3 34.53 -53.02 12.06
C LYS A 3 33.52 -53.65 11.09
N THR A 4 32.45 -52.95 10.71
CA THR A 4 31.95 -52.93 9.31
C THR A 4 31.11 -51.67 9.05
N ASN A 5 31.53 -50.88 8.06
CA ASN A 5 30.75 -49.83 7.40
C ASN A 5 29.90 -50.47 6.30
N LEU A 6 28.67 -50.01 6.06
CA LEU A 6 27.89 -50.37 4.88
C LEU A 6 27.53 -49.10 4.09
N ILE A 7 28.13 -49.00 2.90
CA ILE A 7 27.84 -48.02 1.84
C ILE A 7 26.80 -48.65 0.92
N LEU A 8 25.76 -47.92 0.53
CA LEU A 8 24.86 -48.32 -0.55
C LEU A 8 24.86 -47.22 -1.62
N ILE A 9 25.46 -47.55 -2.76
CA ILE A 9 25.47 -46.78 -4.00
C ILE A 9 24.31 -47.31 -4.86
N ALA A 10 23.44 -46.42 -5.32
CA ALA A 10 22.49 -46.71 -6.38
C ALA A 10 22.74 -45.76 -7.56
N LEU A 11 23.46 -46.27 -8.57
CA LEU A 11 23.53 -45.69 -9.91
C LEU A 11 22.16 -45.87 -10.57
N MET A 12 21.62 -44.80 -11.13
CA MET A 12 20.64 -44.93 -12.21
C MET A 12 21.06 -44.00 -13.36
N ALA A 13 21.65 -44.62 -14.38
CA ALA A 13 22.02 -43.99 -15.62
C ALA A 13 20.78 -43.92 -16.52
N LEU A 14 20.44 -42.73 -17.00
CA LEU A 14 19.60 -42.52 -18.17
C LEU A 14 20.45 -41.75 -19.17
N ILE A 15 20.79 -42.42 -20.27
CA ILE A 15 21.43 -41.79 -21.43
C ILE A 15 20.36 -41.70 -22.52
N PHE A 16 20.11 -40.50 -23.01
CA PHE A 16 19.61 -40.27 -24.36
C PHE A 16 20.49 -39.17 -24.98
N VAL A 17 21.12 -39.47 -26.13
CA VAL A 17 21.79 -38.51 -27.01
C VAL A 17 21.18 -38.68 -28.40
N SER A 18 20.76 -37.57 -29.02
CA SER A 18 20.42 -37.33 -30.44
C SER A 18 19.29 -36.27 -30.47
N CYS A 19 19.29 -35.15 -31.20
CA CYS A 19 20.10 -34.57 -32.28
C CYS A 19 19.75 -33.05 -32.26
N SER A 20 20.72 -32.13 -32.34
CA SER A 20 21.09 -31.35 -33.54
C SER A 20 20.41 -29.97 -33.65
N GLU A 21 21.28 -28.99 -33.85
CA GLU A 21 21.12 -27.58 -34.25
C GLU A 21 20.83 -26.51 -33.17
N ASP A 22 21.70 -25.50 -33.22
CA ASP A 22 21.84 -24.35 -32.35
C ASP A 22 20.60 -23.44 -32.36
N GLU A 23 20.07 -23.16 -31.18
CA GLU A 23 19.54 -21.84 -30.84
C GLU A 23 19.87 -21.62 -29.35
N THR A 24 20.69 -20.61 -29.08
CA THR A 24 21.16 -20.28 -27.74
C THR A 24 20.00 -19.83 -26.85
N THR A 25 19.36 -20.74 -26.14
CA THR A 25 18.57 -20.38 -24.95
C THR A 25 19.40 -20.70 -23.71
N MET A 26 20.19 -19.72 -23.26
CA MET A 26 20.87 -19.78 -21.97
C MET A 26 19.80 -19.98 -20.88
N SER A 27 19.68 -21.21 -20.39
CA SER A 27 18.94 -21.50 -19.16
C SER A 27 19.73 -20.91 -17.99
N MET A 28 19.40 -19.69 -17.59
CA MET A 28 20.01 -19.06 -16.41
C MET A 28 19.64 -19.83 -15.12
N PRO A 29 20.59 -20.07 -14.20
CA PRO A 29 20.29 -20.67 -12.90
C PRO A 29 19.37 -19.77 -12.07
N LYS A 30 18.55 -20.36 -11.20
CA LYS A 30 17.77 -19.63 -10.17
C LYS A 30 18.65 -18.82 -9.20
N ASP A 31 19.97 -19.02 -9.20
CA ASP A 31 20.92 -18.54 -8.20
C ASP A 31 21.29 -17.04 -8.26
N ASN A 32 20.49 -16.21 -8.93
CA ASN A 32 20.76 -14.77 -9.02
C ASN A 32 19.52 -13.88 -9.16
N ALA A 33 18.32 -14.44 -8.98
CA ALA A 33 17.09 -13.68 -9.13
C ALA A 33 16.95 -12.68 -7.97
N ILE A 34 16.39 -11.50 -8.25
CA ILE A 34 16.05 -10.53 -7.20
C ILE A 34 14.81 -11.02 -6.49
N GLU A 35 14.90 -11.18 -5.17
CA GLU A 35 13.75 -11.55 -4.33
C GLU A 35 13.32 -10.37 -3.48
N PHE A 36 12.03 -10.30 -3.15
CA PHE A 36 11.46 -9.24 -2.34
C PHE A 36 10.97 -9.76 -0.99
N GLY A 37 11.06 -8.91 0.02
CA GLY A 37 10.40 -9.05 1.31
C GLY A 37 9.71 -7.74 1.67
N THR A 38 8.76 -7.81 2.60
CA THR A 38 7.99 -6.63 3.01
C THR A 38 7.74 -6.65 4.51
N TYR A 39 7.81 -5.47 5.11
CA TYR A 39 7.33 -5.20 6.45
C TYR A 39 6.33 -4.05 6.39
N LEU A 40 5.14 -4.27 6.94
CA LEU A 40 4.12 -3.23 7.13
C LEU A 40 4.03 -2.99 8.65
N GLY A 41 4.29 -1.76 9.10
CA GLY A 41 4.25 -1.42 10.52
C GLY A 41 2.96 -1.87 11.19
N ARG A 42 3.06 -2.50 12.38
CA ARG A 42 1.89 -2.98 13.13
C ARG A 42 0.99 -1.81 13.55
N ASP A 43 0.00 -1.50 12.72
CA ASP A 43 -1.26 -0.83 13.12
C ASP A 43 -2.47 -1.39 12.35
N ALA A 44 -2.31 -2.54 11.70
CA ALA A 44 -3.39 -3.28 11.06
C ALA A 44 -4.21 -4.05 12.11
N GLN A 45 -5.02 -3.34 12.92
CA GLN A 45 -6.31 -3.92 13.27
C GLN A 45 -6.99 -4.28 11.94
N THR A 46 -7.44 -5.52 11.78
CA THR A 46 -8.15 -5.98 10.59
C THR A 46 -9.38 -5.10 10.37
N ARG A 47 -9.25 -4.11 9.47
CA ARG A 47 -10.27 -3.11 9.17
C ARG A 47 -10.30 -2.94 7.66
N ALA A 48 -11.49 -3.01 7.07
CA ALA A 48 -11.67 -3.21 5.64
C ALA A 48 -11.04 -2.12 4.76
N SER A 49 -10.93 -0.88 5.25
CA SER A 49 -10.35 0.24 4.48
C SER A 49 -8.85 0.44 4.67
N VAL A 50 -8.18 -0.38 5.48
CA VAL A 50 -6.73 -0.26 5.75
C VAL A 50 -5.99 -1.33 4.97
N LEU A 51 -4.90 -0.97 4.30
CA LEU A 51 -4.05 -1.93 3.63
C LEU A 51 -3.41 -2.85 4.69
N THR A 52 -3.49 -4.15 4.45
CA THR A 52 -2.93 -5.20 5.31
C THR A 52 -1.94 -6.02 4.50
N THR A 53 -1.10 -6.84 5.15
CA THR A 53 -0.25 -7.80 4.44
C THR A 53 -1.06 -8.73 3.52
N LYS A 54 -2.29 -9.09 3.91
CA LYS A 54 -3.17 -9.96 3.12
C LYS A 54 -3.74 -9.26 1.88
N THR A 55 -4.24 -8.03 2.04
CA THR A 55 -4.76 -7.26 0.89
C THR A 55 -3.61 -6.85 -0.04
N MET A 56 -2.47 -6.41 0.51
CA MET A 56 -1.25 -6.16 -0.26
C MET A 56 -0.75 -7.40 -1.01
N ALA A 57 -0.86 -8.61 -0.43
CA ALA A 57 -0.50 -9.84 -1.13
C ALA A 57 -1.33 -10.07 -2.41
N THR A 58 -2.60 -9.65 -2.39
CA THR A 58 -3.55 -9.84 -3.50
C THR A 58 -3.47 -8.69 -4.50
N ASP A 59 -3.57 -7.45 -4.02
CA ASP A 59 -3.57 -6.23 -4.85
C ASP A 59 -2.17 -5.97 -5.43
N GLY A 60 -1.14 -6.39 -4.68
CA GLY A 60 0.26 -6.23 -5.01
C GLY A 60 0.81 -4.85 -4.64
N PHE A 61 2.12 -4.71 -4.82
CA PHE A 61 2.82 -3.44 -4.76
C PHE A 61 3.59 -3.21 -6.06
N GLY A 62 3.82 -1.95 -6.41
CA GLY A 62 4.61 -1.55 -7.56
C GLY A 62 6.05 -1.28 -7.16
N VAL A 63 6.99 -1.79 -7.95
CA VAL A 63 8.43 -1.54 -7.79
C VAL A 63 8.94 -0.72 -8.96
N PHE A 64 9.57 0.40 -8.64
CA PHE A 64 10.44 1.13 -9.54
C PHE A 64 11.88 0.81 -9.16
N ALA A 65 12.68 0.34 -10.11
CA ALA A 65 14.09 0.04 -9.89
C ALA A 65 14.97 0.62 -10.97
N TYR A 66 16.16 1.07 -10.54
CA TYR A 66 17.13 1.73 -11.38
C TYR A 66 18.46 1.01 -11.28
N TYR A 67 19.01 0.57 -12.40
CA TYR A 67 20.43 0.24 -12.49
C TYR A 67 21.20 1.55 -12.45
N THR A 68 21.84 1.83 -11.31
CA THR A 68 22.58 3.07 -11.07
C THR A 68 24.10 2.88 -11.22
N ASP A 69 24.52 1.71 -11.73
CA ASP A 69 25.91 1.32 -11.83
C ASP A 69 26.62 1.47 -10.48
N GLN A 70 27.73 2.21 -10.38
CA GLN A 70 28.43 2.40 -9.10
C GLN A 70 28.03 3.70 -8.38
N VAL A 71 26.98 4.38 -8.85
CA VAL A 71 26.52 5.69 -8.32
C VAL A 71 25.36 5.51 -7.35
N LYS A 72 25.40 6.23 -6.22
CA LYS A 72 24.30 6.25 -5.24
C LYS A 72 23.11 7.04 -5.76
N TRP A 73 21.92 6.75 -5.21
CA TRP A 73 20.69 7.41 -5.63
C TRP A 73 20.74 8.96 -5.64
N ASP A 74 21.37 9.56 -4.63
CA ASP A 74 21.42 11.02 -4.49
C ASP A 74 22.23 11.69 -5.63
N GLU A 75 23.19 10.97 -6.22
CA GLU A 75 24.03 11.43 -7.33
C GLU A 75 23.48 10.99 -8.70
N TYR A 76 22.50 10.09 -8.72
CA TYR A 76 21.91 9.57 -9.94
C TYR A 76 20.97 10.60 -10.59
N SER A 77 21.17 10.89 -11.88
CA SER A 77 20.45 11.96 -12.58
C SER A 77 19.24 11.48 -13.41
N SER A 78 19.20 10.22 -13.83
CA SER A 78 18.18 9.69 -14.76
C SER A 78 16.97 9.10 -14.05
N LYS A 79 16.32 9.87 -13.18
CA LYS A 79 15.25 9.40 -12.28
C LYS A 79 13.86 9.30 -12.93
N GLY A 80 13.63 9.98 -14.06
CA GLY A 80 12.31 10.10 -14.70
C GLY A 80 11.74 8.84 -15.35
N THR A 81 12.55 7.79 -15.52
CA THR A 81 12.08 6.51 -16.01
C THR A 81 12.93 5.41 -15.41
N ALA A 82 12.29 4.44 -14.77
CA ALA A 82 12.97 3.33 -14.15
C ALA A 82 13.53 2.38 -15.23
N ASN A 83 14.85 2.35 -15.37
CA ASN A 83 15.53 1.62 -16.44
C ASN A 83 15.66 0.11 -16.18
N PHE A 84 15.26 -0.36 -14.99
CA PHE A 84 15.47 -1.76 -14.58
C PHE A 84 14.15 -2.48 -14.26
N MET A 85 13.28 -1.86 -13.46
CA MET A 85 11.90 -2.28 -13.23
C MET A 85 11.00 -1.05 -13.27
N ASP A 86 10.04 -1.00 -14.21
CA ASP A 86 9.12 0.13 -14.34
C ASP A 86 7.73 -0.29 -13.87
N ASN A 87 7.30 0.25 -12.72
CA ASN A 87 6.06 -0.08 -12.02
C ASN A 87 5.76 -1.59 -12.00
N LEU A 88 6.78 -2.41 -11.74
CA LEU A 88 6.67 -3.86 -11.80
C LEU A 88 5.76 -4.36 -10.68
N LYS A 89 4.69 -5.07 -11.05
CA LYS A 89 3.75 -5.63 -10.08
C LYS A 89 4.37 -6.81 -9.34
N VAL A 90 4.37 -6.74 -8.00
CA VAL A 90 4.77 -7.83 -7.13
C VAL A 90 3.57 -8.28 -6.28
N THR A 91 3.29 -9.58 -6.25
CA THR A 91 2.15 -10.19 -5.54
C THR A 91 2.56 -11.42 -4.75
N SER A 92 1.70 -11.91 -3.87
CA SER A 92 1.97 -13.10 -3.07
C SER A 92 0.74 -14.01 -2.98
N LYS A 93 0.93 -15.30 -3.31
CA LYS A 93 -0.09 -16.34 -3.06
C LYS A 93 -0.01 -16.93 -1.65
N THR A 94 1.00 -16.54 -0.88
CA THR A 94 1.32 -17.06 0.47
C THR A 94 1.15 -15.97 1.53
N ASN A 95 0.25 -15.01 1.31
CA ASN A 95 -0.06 -13.91 2.23
C ASN A 95 1.18 -13.13 2.71
N GLY A 96 2.11 -12.86 1.80
CA GLY A 96 3.31 -12.05 2.06
C GLY A 96 4.54 -12.84 2.54
N ALA A 97 4.44 -14.17 2.70
CA ALA A 97 5.60 -15.00 3.03
C ALA A 97 6.56 -15.18 1.83
N THR A 98 6.04 -15.18 0.61
CA THR A 98 6.83 -15.29 -0.62
C THR A 98 6.23 -14.39 -1.67
N TRP A 99 7.05 -13.51 -2.23
CA TRP A 99 6.67 -12.55 -3.25
C TRP A 99 7.10 -13.03 -4.63
N THR A 100 6.24 -12.81 -5.62
CA THR A 100 6.42 -13.25 -7.01
C THR A 100 6.07 -12.12 -7.97
N TYR A 101 6.76 -12.10 -9.10
CA TYR A 101 6.58 -11.10 -10.14
C TYR A 101 7.04 -11.66 -11.50
N SER A 102 6.69 -10.97 -12.58
CA SER A 102 7.11 -11.31 -13.94
C SER A 102 7.24 -10.05 -14.78
N PRO A 103 8.27 -9.93 -15.65
CA PRO A 103 9.36 -10.89 -15.86
C PRO A 103 10.37 -10.90 -14.69
N ILE A 104 11.03 -12.04 -14.47
CA ILE A 104 12.08 -12.17 -13.44
C ILE A 104 13.30 -11.31 -13.81
N LYS A 105 13.86 -10.61 -12.81
CA LYS A 105 15.07 -9.80 -12.95
C LYS A 105 16.18 -10.40 -12.10
N TYR A 106 17.40 -10.26 -12.59
CA TYR A 106 18.59 -10.83 -11.96
C TYR A 106 19.54 -9.72 -11.55
N TRP A 107 20.28 -9.93 -10.47
CA TRP A 107 21.29 -8.96 -10.04
C TRP A 107 22.34 -8.73 -11.14
N PRO A 108 22.78 -7.49 -11.35
CA PRO A 108 23.92 -7.21 -12.23
C PRO A 108 25.16 -8.00 -11.79
N ASN A 109 25.93 -8.48 -12.77
CA ASN A 109 27.15 -9.26 -12.52
C ASN A 109 28.43 -8.40 -12.48
N ASN A 110 28.31 -7.10 -12.77
CA ASN A 110 29.43 -6.17 -12.75
C ASN A 110 29.82 -5.85 -11.30
N ASP A 111 31.13 -5.83 -11.03
CA ASP A 111 31.62 -5.54 -9.69
C ASP A 111 31.22 -4.13 -9.25
N GLY A 112 30.78 -4.00 -8.00
CA GLY A 112 30.33 -2.75 -7.42
C GLY A 112 28.99 -2.21 -7.93
N ALA A 113 28.35 -2.83 -8.91
CA ALA A 113 27.11 -2.34 -9.50
C ALA A 113 25.92 -2.41 -8.54
N MET A 114 25.07 -1.39 -8.61
CA MET A 114 23.92 -1.17 -7.74
C MET A 114 22.62 -1.17 -8.53
N VAL A 115 21.58 -1.62 -7.84
CA VAL A 115 20.19 -1.37 -8.21
C VAL A 115 19.54 -0.62 -7.06
N THR A 116 18.98 0.55 -7.36
CA THR A 116 18.18 1.32 -6.41
C THR A 116 16.71 0.93 -6.54
N PHE A 117 16.03 0.69 -5.42
CA PHE A 117 14.61 0.32 -5.40
C PHE A 117 13.74 1.34 -4.66
N LEU A 118 12.57 1.60 -5.24
CA LEU A 118 11.46 2.36 -4.68
C LEU A 118 10.18 1.52 -4.81
N ALA A 119 9.24 1.67 -3.87
CA ALA A 119 7.99 0.93 -3.92
C ALA A 119 6.81 1.67 -3.29
N TYR A 120 5.62 1.37 -3.80
CA TYR A 120 4.33 1.84 -3.27
C TYR A 120 3.28 0.73 -3.36
N ALA A 121 2.23 0.81 -2.56
CA ALA A 121 1.10 -0.11 -2.64
C ALA A 121 -0.23 0.61 -2.30
N PRO A 122 -1.37 0.12 -2.81
CA PRO A 122 -1.51 -1.01 -3.73
C PRO A 122 -1.00 -0.66 -5.14
N TRP A 123 -0.61 -1.68 -5.90
CA TRP A 123 -0.19 -1.51 -7.30
C TRP A 123 -1.34 -1.01 -8.17
N VAL A 124 -1.04 -0.05 -9.04
CA VAL A 124 -1.97 0.45 -10.06
C VAL A 124 -1.30 0.34 -11.42
N GLU A 125 -2.00 -0.26 -12.38
CA GLU A 125 -1.51 -0.40 -13.75
C GLU A 125 -1.25 0.96 -14.40
N GLY A 126 -0.16 1.06 -15.17
CA GLY A 126 0.17 2.27 -15.92
C GLY A 126 0.60 3.46 -15.06
N LYS A 127 0.77 3.31 -13.74
CA LYS A 127 1.32 4.38 -12.90
C LYS A 127 2.77 4.66 -13.29
N THR A 128 3.07 5.93 -13.51
CA THR A 128 4.41 6.42 -13.91
C THR A 128 5.09 7.10 -12.74
N ILE A 129 6.43 7.21 -12.84
CA ILE A 129 7.27 7.92 -11.90
C ILE A 129 7.80 9.21 -12.54
N THR A 130 7.92 10.29 -11.78
CA THR A 130 8.46 11.57 -12.27
C THR A 130 10.00 11.60 -12.20
N GLU A 131 10.62 12.64 -12.78
CA GLU A 131 12.07 12.90 -12.64
C GLU A 131 12.52 13.13 -11.20
N GLU A 132 11.59 13.46 -10.30
CA GLU A 132 11.85 13.61 -8.87
C GLU A 132 11.50 12.36 -8.08
N ALA A 133 11.28 11.23 -8.77
CA ALA A 133 10.88 9.95 -8.19
C ALA A 133 9.58 10.00 -7.36
N LYS A 134 8.63 10.79 -7.87
CA LYS A 134 7.30 10.95 -7.28
C LYS A 134 6.25 10.17 -8.07
N VAL A 135 5.15 9.80 -7.41
CA VAL A 135 4.00 9.13 -8.03
C VAL A 135 2.71 9.88 -7.73
N ASN A 136 1.85 10.03 -8.73
CA ASN A 136 0.57 10.71 -8.55
C ASN A 136 -0.44 9.83 -7.78
N PHE A 137 -1.33 10.46 -7.02
CA PHE A 137 -2.39 9.78 -6.31
C PHE A 137 -3.63 10.67 -6.23
N LYS A 138 -4.80 10.06 -6.31
CA LYS A 138 -6.10 10.72 -6.24
C LYS A 138 -6.88 10.18 -5.04
N VAL A 139 -7.40 11.09 -4.24
CA VAL A 139 -8.32 10.78 -3.14
C VAL A 139 -9.74 10.78 -3.69
N GLU A 140 -10.34 9.60 -3.82
CA GLU A 140 -11.71 9.47 -4.29
C GLU A 140 -12.71 10.09 -3.30
N ASN A 141 -13.76 10.74 -3.83
CA ASN A 141 -14.80 11.35 -2.98
C ASN A 141 -15.68 10.28 -2.30
N SER A 142 -15.86 9.14 -2.96
CA SER A 142 -16.57 7.99 -2.40
C SER A 142 -15.65 7.23 -1.45
N ILE A 143 -16.03 7.17 -0.17
CA ILE A 143 -15.26 6.47 0.88
C ILE A 143 -14.99 5.02 0.51
N LYS A 144 -15.95 4.34 -0.11
CA LYS A 144 -15.80 2.93 -0.53
C LYS A 144 -14.79 2.74 -1.67
N ALA A 145 -14.47 3.80 -2.40
CA ALA A 145 -13.49 3.79 -3.48
C ALA A 145 -12.13 4.37 -3.03
N GLN A 146 -12.03 4.86 -1.79
CA GLN A 146 -10.77 5.36 -1.27
C GLN A 146 -9.79 4.22 -1.04
N THR A 147 -8.52 4.51 -1.28
CA THR A 147 -7.42 3.57 -1.15
C THR A 147 -6.47 4.05 -0.07
N ASP A 148 -6.02 3.12 0.76
CA ASP A 148 -4.95 3.36 1.73
C ASP A 148 -3.59 3.20 1.04
N LEU A 149 -3.03 4.34 0.60
CA LEU A 149 -1.73 4.38 -0.04
C LEU A 149 -0.63 4.18 1.00
N VAL A 150 0.27 3.25 0.75
CA VAL A 150 1.51 3.07 1.50
C VAL A 150 2.72 3.20 0.59
N TRP A 151 3.86 3.60 1.14
CA TRP A 151 5.13 3.67 0.42
C TRP A 151 6.30 3.21 1.27
N ASN A 152 7.40 2.82 0.61
CA ASN A 152 8.63 2.43 1.29
C ASN A 152 9.29 3.64 1.96
N THR A 153 9.42 3.62 3.28
CA THR A 153 9.91 4.79 4.04
C THR A 153 11.41 4.79 4.29
N GLU A 154 12.17 3.91 3.63
CA GLU A 154 13.63 3.89 3.77
C GLU A 154 14.34 4.89 2.85
N ASN A 155 13.64 5.93 2.36
CA ASN A 155 14.05 6.83 1.27
C ASN A 155 14.26 6.08 -0.05
N HIS A 156 15.25 5.21 -0.12
CA HIS A 156 15.57 4.38 -1.27
C HIS A 156 16.45 3.21 -0.79
N ILE A 157 16.45 2.10 -1.52
CA ILE A 157 17.31 0.96 -1.20
C ILE A 157 18.38 0.85 -2.28
N ASP A 158 19.59 1.34 -1.99
CA ASP A 158 20.77 1.13 -2.84
C ASP A 158 21.38 -0.25 -2.54
N ALA A 159 21.12 -1.22 -3.42
CA ALA A 159 21.50 -2.61 -3.20
C ALA A 159 22.55 -3.11 -4.19
N LYS A 160 23.50 -3.89 -3.66
CA LYS A 160 24.46 -4.69 -4.41
C LYS A 160 24.22 -6.16 -4.07
N LYS A 161 24.59 -7.07 -4.99
CA LYS A 161 24.45 -8.53 -4.77
C LYS A 161 25.13 -8.99 -3.47
N ASP A 162 26.34 -8.52 -3.20
CA ASP A 162 27.16 -8.90 -2.05
C ASP A 162 26.66 -8.30 -0.72
N LYS A 163 25.96 -7.16 -0.78
CA LYS A 163 25.39 -6.49 0.40
C LYS A 163 24.10 -7.12 0.92
N LEU A 164 23.43 -7.94 0.11
CA LEU A 164 22.18 -8.60 0.45
C LEU A 164 22.37 -10.11 0.35
N SER A 165 22.94 -10.74 1.38
CA SER A 165 22.70 -12.17 1.61
C SER A 165 21.22 -12.37 2.00
N GLY A 166 20.30 -12.13 1.06
CA GLY A 166 18.85 -12.14 1.28
C GLY A 166 18.06 -11.19 0.36
N ASN A 167 16.74 -11.14 0.58
CA ASN A 167 15.77 -10.39 -0.23
C ASN A 167 15.94 -8.85 -0.10
N VAL A 168 15.48 -8.09 -1.10
CA VAL A 168 15.23 -6.65 -1.01
C VAL A 168 14.00 -6.43 -0.14
N ASN A 169 14.17 -5.88 1.06
CA ASN A 169 13.10 -5.74 2.04
C ASN A 169 12.54 -4.31 2.07
N PHE A 170 11.27 -4.14 1.71
CA PHE A 170 10.59 -2.84 1.81
C PHE A 170 9.92 -2.67 3.17
N LYS A 171 9.99 -1.45 3.72
CA LYS A 171 9.28 -1.04 4.94
C LYS A 171 8.19 -0.03 4.59
N PHE A 172 6.95 -0.48 4.55
CA PHE A 172 5.80 0.34 4.18
C PHE A 172 5.18 1.08 5.37
N ASN A 173 4.88 2.37 5.19
CA ASN A 173 4.02 3.17 6.08
C ASN A 173 2.87 3.83 5.29
N HIS A 174 1.80 4.19 6.01
CA HIS A 174 0.60 4.87 5.48
C HIS A 174 0.85 6.33 5.12
N ALA A 175 0.51 6.71 3.88
CA ALA A 175 0.74 8.05 3.31
C ALA A 175 -0.38 9.05 3.62
N LEU A 176 -1.53 8.55 4.07
CA LEU A 176 -2.75 9.31 4.30
C LEU A 176 -3.13 9.29 5.78
N ALA A 177 -3.88 10.30 6.19
CA ALA A 177 -4.53 10.32 7.49
C ALA A 177 -5.84 9.54 7.44
N ARG A 178 -6.14 8.83 8.54
CA ARG A 178 -7.39 8.09 8.70
C ARG A 178 -8.31 8.83 9.67
N ILE A 179 -9.50 9.19 9.21
CA ILE A 179 -10.53 9.86 10.02
C ILE A 179 -11.70 8.92 10.26
N GLY A 180 -12.01 8.69 11.54
CA GLY A 180 -13.20 7.97 11.99
C GLY A 180 -14.17 8.92 12.67
N LEU A 181 -15.44 8.92 12.23
CA LEU A 181 -16.51 9.72 12.83
C LEU A 181 -17.41 8.82 13.66
N LYS A 182 -17.66 9.22 14.90
CA LYS A 182 -18.67 8.61 15.75
C LYS A 182 -19.75 9.62 16.07
N LEU A 183 -20.99 9.15 16.11
CA LEU A 183 -22.13 9.94 16.50
C LEU A 183 -22.57 9.52 17.90
N GLU A 184 -22.73 10.53 18.75
CA GLU A 184 -23.26 10.42 20.10
C GLU A 184 -24.19 11.61 20.36
N ALA A 185 -25.28 11.37 21.07
CA ALA A 185 -26.16 12.42 21.54
C ALA A 185 -26.46 12.21 23.01
N ALA A 186 -26.23 13.27 23.78
CA ALA A 186 -26.70 13.41 25.14
C ALA A 186 -27.96 14.27 25.12
N VAL A 187 -28.96 13.89 25.92
CA VAL A 187 -30.18 14.69 26.09
C VAL A 187 -30.40 14.93 27.56
N ASP A 188 -30.56 16.20 27.94
CA ASP A 188 -30.94 16.57 29.29
C ASP A 188 -32.44 16.29 29.50
N LYS A 189 -32.74 15.37 30.42
CA LYS A 189 -34.12 14.96 30.71
C LYS A 189 -34.88 16.00 31.53
N VAL A 190 -34.17 16.85 32.28
CA VAL A 190 -34.74 17.91 33.12
C VAL A 190 -35.23 19.04 32.22
N ASP A 191 -34.37 19.52 31.32
CA ASP A 191 -34.71 20.58 30.35
C ASP A 191 -35.79 20.12 29.37
N ALA A 192 -35.82 18.83 29.02
CA ALA A 192 -36.87 18.27 28.18
C ALA A 192 -38.24 18.11 28.89
N GLY A 193 -38.37 18.55 30.15
CA GLY A 193 -39.62 18.51 30.91
C GLY A 193 -40.19 17.11 31.09
N GLY A 194 -39.33 16.08 31.12
CA GLY A 194 -39.75 14.68 31.22
C GLY A 194 -40.43 14.12 29.95
N ARG A 195 -40.40 14.82 28.82
CA ARG A 195 -41.11 14.46 27.58
C ARG A 195 -40.35 13.46 26.68
N LEU A 196 -39.16 13.03 27.10
CA LEU A 196 -38.35 12.05 26.37
C LEU A 196 -38.80 10.64 26.74
N ASP A 197 -39.57 10.03 25.87
CA ASP A 197 -39.91 8.61 25.99
C ASP A 197 -38.80 7.73 25.40
N LYS A 198 -38.86 6.42 25.70
CA LYS A 198 -37.92 5.43 25.14
C LYS A 198 -37.94 5.34 23.60
N ASN A 199 -38.94 5.93 22.96
CA ASN A 199 -39.15 5.91 21.52
C ASN A 199 -38.63 7.17 20.83
N THR A 200 -38.20 8.18 21.60
CA THR A 200 -37.63 9.40 21.05
C THR A 200 -36.35 9.08 20.30
N THR A 201 -36.24 9.61 19.07
CA THR A 201 -35.08 9.40 18.21
C THR A 201 -34.50 10.71 17.72
N ILE A 202 -33.16 10.78 17.67
CA ILE A 202 -32.43 11.80 16.92
C ILE A 202 -31.97 11.15 15.62
N THR A 203 -32.31 11.79 14.49
CA THR A 203 -31.89 11.33 13.16
C THR A 203 -30.96 12.36 12.55
N VAL A 204 -29.78 11.91 12.15
CA VAL A 204 -28.83 12.70 11.35
C VAL A 204 -29.09 12.37 9.87
N ASN A 205 -29.36 13.40 9.07
CA ASN A 205 -29.59 13.23 7.62
C ASN A 205 -28.32 13.38 6.80
N SER A 206 -27.42 14.27 7.24
CA SER A 206 -26.14 14.52 6.58
C SER A 206 -25.10 15.03 7.57
N VAL A 207 -23.85 14.60 7.36
CA VAL A 207 -22.66 15.22 7.96
C VAL A 207 -21.74 15.63 6.82
N THR A 208 -21.24 16.85 6.83
CA THR A 208 -20.22 17.29 5.86
C THR A 208 -18.93 17.59 6.59
N LEU A 209 -17.83 17.01 6.12
CA LEU A 209 -16.49 17.24 6.65
C LEU A 209 -15.65 18.02 5.64
N GLY A 210 -14.91 19.02 6.13
CA GLY A 210 -14.01 19.82 5.30
C GLY A 210 -14.71 20.83 4.41
N SER A 211 -15.94 21.23 4.75
CA SER A 211 -16.61 22.40 4.20
C SER A 211 -16.89 23.38 5.33
N THR A 212 -16.41 24.62 5.20
CA THR A 212 -16.84 25.73 6.05
C THR A 212 -17.54 26.77 5.20
N LEU A 213 -18.64 27.32 5.71
CA LEU A 213 -19.22 28.54 5.14
C LEU A 213 -18.40 29.73 5.65
N LYS A 214 -17.65 30.36 4.77
CA LYS A 214 -16.99 31.64 5.02
C LYS A 214 -17.66 32.67 4.12
N ASP A 215 -18.32 33.67 4.72
CA ASP A 215 -19.07 34.70 4.00
C ASP A 215 -20.12 34.13 3.02
N SER A 216 -20.83 33.07 3.44
CA SER A 216 -21.80 32.31 2.61
C SER A 216 -21.19 31.58 1.40
N ILE A 217 -19.87 31.49 1.32
CA ILE A 217 -19.14 30.71 0.30
C ILE A 217 -18.64 29.42 0.93
N GLU A 218 -18.88 28.29 0.26
CA GLU A 218 -18.35 27.00 0.68
C GLU A 218 -16.84 26.93 0.40
N VAL A 219 -16.06 26.78 1.46
CA VAL A 219 -14.61 26.56 1.37
C VAL A 219 -14.31 25.11 1.67
N LYS A 220 -13.80 24.40 0.67
CA LYS A 220 -13.37 22.99 0.73
C LYS A 220 -11.94 22.90 1.29
N GLN A 221 -11.66 21.89 2.12
CA GLN A 221 -10.44 21.84 2.94
C GLN A 221 -9.55 20.61 2.71
N PHE A 222 -10.03 19.56 2.03
CA PHE A 222 -9.22 18.37 1.75
C PHE A 222 -8.77 18.35 0.30
N TYR A 223 -7.52 17.97 0.05
CA TYR A 223 -7.02 17.82 -1.30
C TYR A 223 -7.74 16.68 -2.05
N THR A 224 -7.86 16.82 -3.36
CA THR A 224 -8.34 15.75 -4.25
C THR A 224 -7.25 14.79 -4.67
N GLY A 225 -6.00 15.12 -4.40
CA GLY A 225 -4.85 14.30 -4.75
C GLY A 225 -3.56 15.10 -4.64
N GLY A 226 -2.51 14.54 -5.22
CA GLY A 226 -1.21 15.14 -5.31
C GLY A 226 -0.18 14.13 -5.79
N THR A 227 1.09 14.55 -5.76
CA THR A 227 2.21 13.68 -6.14
C THR A 227 3.06 13.37 -4.91
N LEU A 228 3.13 12.10 -4.52
CA LEU A 228 3.88 11.61 -3.36
C LEU A 228 5.34 11.36 -3.75
N ASP A 229 6.27 11.95 -3.01
CA ASP A 229 7.70 11.68 -3.15
C ASP A 229 8.08 10.37 -2.47
N LEU A 230 8.49 9.37 -3.27
CA LEU A 230 8.86 8.04 -2.78
C LEU A 230 10.24 8.03 -2.11
N THR A 231 11.00 9.12 -2.21
CA THR A 231 12.38 9.21 -1.71
C THR A 231 12.49 9.71 -0.28
N LYS A 232 11.35 9.90 0.41
CA LYS A 232 11.28 10.50 1.74
C LYS A 232 10.87 9.49 2.81
N THR A 233 11.38 9.69 4.02
CA THR A 233 11.03 8.90 5.20
C THR A 233 9.65 9.26 5.77
N THR A 234 9.09 10.40 5.36
CA THR A 234 7.77 10.92 5.73
C THR A 234 6.99 11.28 4.47
N ALA A 235 5.66 11.24 4.52
CA ALA A 235 4.84 11.56 3.36
C ALA A 235 5.03 13.04 2.98
N VAL A 236 5.60 13.29 1.80
CA VAL A 236 5.77 14.62 1.23
C VAL A 236 5.01 14.67 -0.09
N TRP A 237 4.06 15.60 -0.16
CA TRP A 237 3.13 15.77 -1.28
C TRP A 237 3.43 17.08 -2.01
N ASP A 238 3.84 16.99 -3.27
CA ASP A 238 4.11 18.17 -4.09
C ASP A 238 4.14 17.83 -5.60
N PRO A 239 3.26 18.42 -6.43
CA PRO A 239 2.19 19.35 -6.06
C PRO A 239 1.02 18.65 -5.36
N VAL A 240 0.18 19.44 -4.69
CA VAL A 240 -1.15 19.05 -4.21
C VAL A 240 -2.23 19.51 -5.19
N GLU A 241 -3.32 18.76 -5.29
CA GLU A 241 -4.33 18.95 -6.33
C GLU A 241 -5.72 19.20 -5.75
N GLY A 242 -6.37 20.26 -6.23
CA GLY A 242 -7.79 20.55 -6.00
C GLY A 242 -8.21 20.63 -4.53
N MET A 243 -9.50 20.78 -4.30
CA MET A 243 -10.08 20.74 -2.96
C MET A 243 -11.46 20.07 -3.01
N GLN A 244 -11.78 19.27 -1.99
CA GLN A 244 -13.05 18.60 -1.80
C GLN A 244 -13.51 18.65 -0.34
N ALA A 245 -14.81 18.39 -0.19
CA ALA A 245 -15.45 18.09 1.08
C ALA A 245 -16.06 16.69 0.97
N PHE A 246 -16.22 16.02 2.11
CA PHE A 246 -16.83 14.70 2.18
C PHE A 246 -18.20 14.80 2.80
N VAL A 247 -19.22 14.42 2.04
CA VAL A 247 -20.60 14.38 2.52
C VAL A 247 -20.94 12.95 2.89
N PHE A 248 -21.41 12.74 4.11
CA PHE A 248 -21.95 11.49 4.61
C PHE A 248 -23.47 11.63 4.64
N ASN A 249 -24.19 10.91 3.79
CA ASN A 249 -25.64 10.90 3.79
C ASN A 249 -26.19 9.51 3.42
N THR A 250 -27.50 9.33 3.56
CA THR A 250 -28.14 8.04 3.28
C THR A 250 -28.12 7.70 1.79
N THR A 251 -28.23 8.72 0.92
CA THR A 251 -28.25 8.57 -0.55
C THR A 251 -26.94 8.00 -1.11
N ASN A 252 -25.79 8.42 -0.58
CA ASN A 252 -24.49 7.87 -0.99
C ASN A 252 -24.07 6.63 -0.18
N GLY A 253 -24.90 6.19 0.76
CA GLY A 253 -24.69 4.98 1.56
C GLY A 253 -23.54 5.06 2.57
N ASN A 254 -22.98 6.25 2.79
CA ASN A 254 -21.88 6.50 3.73
C ASN A 254 -22.38 6.88 5.14
N LEU A 255 -23.69 7.02 5.34
CA LEU A 255 -24.32 7.29 6.63
C LEU A 255 -25.27 6.14 6.98
N GLN A 256 -24.85 5.26 7.89
CA GLN A 256 -25.57 4.02 8.22
C GLN A 256 -26.05 3.96 9.67
N ASN A 257 -25.28 4.51 10.62
CA ASN A 257 -25.67 4.59 12.02
C ASN A 257 -26.16 6.00 12.35
N ASN A 258 -27.26 6.38 11.72
CA ASN A 258 -27.74 7.76 11.70
C ASN A 258 -28.94 8.02 12.62
N VAL A 259 -29.45 6.98 13.29
CA VAL A 259 -30.56 7.07 14.24
C VAL A 259 -30.07 6.71 15.64
N ILE A 260 -30.22 7.63 16.57
CA ILE A 260 -29.95 7.46 18.00
C ILE A 260 -31.28 7.34 18.72
N LYS A 261 -31.48 6.26 19.46
CA LYS A 261 -32.70 6.03 20.26
C LYS A 261 -32.47 6.48 21.70
N GLY A 262 -33.51 6.95 22.39
CA GLY A 262 -33.43 7.41 23.78
C GLY A 262 -32.85 6.38 24.78
N ALA A 263 -32.94 5.08 24.48
CA ALA A 263 -32.34 4.01 25.29
C ALA A 263 -30.86 3.71 24.97
N SER A 264 -30.29 4.30 23.91
CA SER A 264 -28.95 4.01 23.37
C SER A 264 -27.89 5.07 23.73
N HIS A 265 -28.15 5.89 24.75
CA HIS A 265 -27.34 7.03 25.21
C HIS A 265 -25.95 6.68 25.79
N ILE A 266 -25.48 5.43 25.69
CA ILE A 266 -24.24 4.98 26.34
C ILE A 266 -23.17 4.45 25.38
N ASN A 267 -23.44 4.31 24.08
CA ASN A 267 -22.45 3.76 23.14
C ASN A 267 -22.37 4.59 21.85
N ALA A 268 -21.29 5.35 21.71
CA ALA A 268 -20.96 6.05 20.46
C ALA A 268 -20.85 5.05 19.30
N LYS A 269 -21.57 5.31 18.20
CA LYS A 269 -21.57 4.45 17.01
C LYS A 269 -20.79 5.11 15.88
N GLN A 270 -20.00 4.32 15.16
CA GLN A 270 -19.33 4.77 13.94
C GLN A 270 -20.38 5.17 12.91
N LEU A 271 -20.23 6.33 12.28
CA LEU A 271 -21.28 6.95 11.46
C LEU A 271 -21.61 6.13 10.19
N ASN A 272 -20.58 5.56 9.57
CA ASN A 272 -20.65 4.72 8.38
C ASN A 272 -20.67 3.21 8.74
N THR A 273 -20.55 2.33 7.74
CA THR A 273 -20.30 0.89 7.98
C THR A 273 -19.16 0.70 8.96
N ASP A 274 -19.32 -0.28 9.85
CA ASP A 274 -18.22 -0.74 10.71
C ASP A 274 -16.96 -0.94 9.84
N ASP A 275 -15.82 -0.44 10.32
CA ASP A 275 -14.50 -0.55 9.70
C ASP A 275 -14.26 0.23 8.40
N SER A 276 -15.17 1.12 7.99
CA SER A 276 -14.95 2.05 6.88
C SER A 276 -14.42 3.38 7.40
N TYR A 277 -13.26 3.84 6.94
CA TYR A 277 -12.70 5.13 7.37
C TYR A 277 -12.48 6.04 6.19
N LEU A 278 -12.55 7.34 6.45
CA LEU A 278 -12.18 8.35 5.49
C LEU A 278 -10.64 8.43 5.44
N MET A 279 -10.06 8.30 4.25
CA MET A 279 -8.64 8.51 3.99
C MET A 279 -8.44 9.87 3.31
N VAL A 280 -7.56 10.71 3.86
CA VAL A 280 -7.28 12.08 3.38
C VAL A 280 -5.81 12.45 3.41
#